data_AF-M6YY35-F1
#
_entry.id   AF-M6YY35-F1
#
_cell.length_a   1.000
_cell.length_b   1.000
_cell.length_c   1.000
_cell.angle_alpha   90.00
_cell.angle_beta   90.00
_cell.angle_gamma   90.00
#
_symmetry.space_group_name_H-M   'P 1'
#
loop_
_entity.id
_entity.type
_entity.pdbx_description
1 polymer ?
#
loop_
_entity_poly.entity_id
_entity_poly.type
_entity_poly.pdbx_seq_one_letter_code
_entity_poly.pdbx_strand_id
1 'polypeptide(L)'
;MNEDKSKVIQFEELGTWSVKKSNKKPKCNHDSAYIVEGSPYLQCQTCEEDLDPIWFMTRIANQEQVKEWRVKHLTNIINDMNQEIENRNRVKCEHCGKFTKIFK
;
A
#
# COMPACT_ATOMS: atom_id res chain seq x y z
N MET A 1 -5.56 -52.80 24.63
CA MET A 1 -5.46 -51.37 24.94
C MET A 1 -3.99 -51.09 25.22
N ASN A 2 -3.19 -50.90 24.17
CA ASN A 2 -2.90 -49.61 23.52
C ASN A 2 -2.53 -48.53 24.53
N GLU A 3 -1.23 -48.23 24.60
CA GLU A 3 -0.71 -46.85 24.62
C GLU A 3 0.82 -46.93 24.47
N ASP A 4 1.29 -47.00 23.22
CA ASP A 4 2.69 -46.80 22.86
C ASP A 4 3.11 -45.37 23.27
N LYS A 5 3.72 -45.24 24.45
CA LYS A 5 4.22 -43.99 25.01
C LYS A 5 5.59 -43.57 24.45
N SER A 6 5.88 -43.81 23.17
CA SER A 6 7.24 -43.61 22.65
C SER A 6 7.32 -42.75 21.39
N LYS A 7 6.53 -41.67 21.33
CA LYS A 7 6.77 -40.55 20.40
C LYS A 7 6.40 -39.21 21.05
N VAL A 8 6.92 -38.95 22.25
CA VAL A 8 7.02 -37.58 22.74
C VAL A 8 8.32 -37.03 22.16
N ILE A 9 8.22 -36.19 21.13
CA ILE A 9 9.36 -35.51 20.55
C ILE A 9 9.84 -34.50 21.59
N GLN A 10 11.02 -34.74 22.19
CA GLN A 10 11.66 -33.76 23.06
C GLN A 10 12.21 -32.64 22.17
N PHE A 11 11.64 -31.44 22.28
CA PHE A 11 12.05 -30.26 21.50
C PHE A 11 13.53 -29.89 21.70
N GLU A 12 14.18 -30.42 22.75
CA GLU A 12 15.62 -30.28 23.01
C GLU A 12 16.49 -31.02 21.98
N GLU A 13 16.02 -32.13 21.40
CA GLU A 13 16.73 -32.89 20.34
C GLU A 13 16.63 -32.21 18.97
N LEU A 14 15.61 -31.39 18.77
CA LEU A 14 15.51 -30.47 17.64
C LEU A 14 16.35 -29.24 17.98
N GLY A 15 17.66 -29.44 18.13
CA GLY A 15 18.63 -28.37 18.41
C GLY A 15 18.25 -27.13 17.61
N THR A 16 18.07 -26.01 18.30
CA THR A 16 17.50 -24.79 17.69
C THR A 16 18.18 -24.59 16.35
N TRP A 17 17.40 -24.62 15.26
CA TRP A 17 17.91 -24.21 13.96
C TRP A 17 18.17 -22.72 14.11
N SER A 18 19.31 -22.39 14.69
CA SER A 18 19.77 -21.04 14.89
C SER A 18 20.16 -20.59 13.50
N VAL A 19 19.15 -20.17 12.75
CA VAL A 19 19.34 -19.39 11.54
C VAL A 19 20.26 -18.27 11.97
N LYS A 20 21.50 -18.30 11.50
CA LYS A 20 22.45 -17.21 11.74
C LYS A 20 21.77 -15.95 11.20
N LYS A 21 21.18 -15.16 12.10
CA LYS A 21 20.57 -13.88 11.74
C LYS A 21 21.70 -13.08 11.12
N SER A 22 21.62 -12.85 9.82
CA SER A 22 22.64 -12.08 9.13
C SER A 22 22.70 -10.70 9.79
N ASN A 23 23.88 -10.30 10.28
CA ASN A 23 24.10 -8.95 10.83
C ASN A 23 24.03 -7.84 9.77
N LYS A 24 23.84 -8.18 8.49
CA LYS A 24 23.58 -7.18 7.46
C LYS A 24 22.13 -6.75 7.57
N LYS A 25 21.92 -5.53 8.05
CA LYS A 25 20.62 -4.87 7.97
C LYS A 25 20.16 -4.91 6.50
N PRO A 26 18.93 -5.35 6.22
CA PRO A 26 18.40 -5.31 4.87
C PRO A 26 18.47 -3.87 4.35
N LYS A 27 18.72 -3.67 3.05
CA LYS A 27 18.50 -2.36 2.42
C LYS A 27 17.04 -1.99 2.70
N CYS A 28 16.84 -0.99 3.55
CA CYS A 28 15.53 -0.59 4.02
C CYS A 28 15.21 0.79 3.46
N ASN A 29 14.00 0.93 2.94
CA ASN A 29 13.52 2.22 2.47
C ASN A 29 12.93 3.06 3.61
N HIS A 30 12.73 2.50 4.81
CA HIS A 30 12.09 3.15 5.96
C HIS A 30 10.69 3.69 5.65
N ASP A 31 9.86 2.88 4.99
CA ASP A 31 8.49 3.26 4.61
C ASP A 31 7.45 2.95 5.70
N SER A 32 7.83 2.24 6.76
CA SER A 32 6.97 1.95 7.91
C SER A 32 7.70 2.06 9.24
N ALA A 33 6.98 2.54 10.26
CA ALA A 33 7.53 2.76 11.60
C ALA A 33 6.52 2.39 12.72
N TYR A 34 7.04 2.07 13.90
CA TYR A 34 6.32 1.93 15.16
C TYR A 34 6.56 3.14 16.06
N ILE A 35 5.56 3.48 16.87
CA ILE A 35 5.72 4.43 17.97
C ILE A 35 6.29 3.66 19.16
N VAL A 36 7.40 4.16 19.70
CA VAL A 36 7.99 3.62 20.92
C VAL A 36 7.63 4.57 22.06
N GLU A 37 6.77 4.13 22.98
CA GLU A 37 6.34 4.95 24.11
C GLU A 37 7.53 5.38 24.96
N GLY A 38 7.61 6.67 25.29
CA GLY A 38 8.71 7.25 26.05
C GLY A 38 9.99 7.53 25.25
N SER A 39 10.05 7.18 23.97
CA SER A 39 11.14 7.55 23.07
C SER A 39 10.80 8.81 22.27
N PRO A 40 11.77 9.71 22.04
CA PRO A 40 11.61 10.80 21.08
C PRO A 40 11.73 10.34 19.61
N TYR A 41 12.09 9.08 19.37
CA TYR A 41 12.27 8.50 18.04
C TYR A 41 11.19 7.47 17.71
N LEU A 42 10.95 7.28 16.40
CA LEU A 42 10.17 6.15 15.89
C LEU A 42 11.10 4.97 15.61
N GLN A 43 10.58 3.75 15.58
CA GLN A 43 11.38 2.58 15.20
C GLN A 43 10.93 2.02 13.84
N CYS A 44 11.85 1.82 12.91
CA CYS A 44 11.52 1.21 11.62
C CYS A 44 11.04 -0.25 11.80
N GLN A 45 9.91 -0.61 11.18
CA GLN A 45 9.38 -1.98 11.32
C GLN A 45 10.20 -3.04 10.56
N THR A 46 11.03 -2.63 9.60
CA THR A 46 11.78 -3.56 8.75
C THR A 46 13.23 -3.76 9.20
N CYS A 47 13.92 -2.67 9.57
CA CYS A 47 15.33 -2.72 9.95
C CYS A 47 15.58 -2.37 11.42
N GLU A 48 14.52 -2.09 12.19
CA GLU A 48 14.56 -1.80 13.63
C GLU A 48 15.40 -0.57 14.01
N GLU A 49 15.79 0.26 13.03
CA GLU A 49 16.52 1.50 13.24
C GLU A 49 15.62 2.62 13.80
N ASP A 50 16.21 3.45 14.64
CA ASP A 50 15.57 4.68 15.10
C ASP A 50 15.47 5.68 13.95
N LEU A 51 14.27 6.24 13.79
CA LEU A 51 13.91 7.21 12.79
C LEU A 51 13.54 8.52 13.47
N ASP A 52 14.06 9.61 12.92
CA ASP A 52 13.62 10.95 13.30
C ASP A 52 12.14 11.14 12.87
N PRO A 53 11.24 11.47 13.80
CA PRO A 53 9.83 11.62 13.49
C PRO A 53 9.55 12.70 12.45
N ILE A 54 10.28 13.82 12.46
CA ILE A 54 10.07 14.93 11.54
C ILE A 54 10.47 14.53 10.12
N TRP A 55 11.60 13.88 9.95
CA TRP A 55 12.06 13.33 8.69
C TRP A 55 11.06 12.31 8.13
N PHE A 56 10.60 11.36 8.96
CA PHE A 56 9.65 10.33 8.55
C PHE A 56 8.32 10.96 8.12
N MET A 57 7.77 11.86 8.92
CA MET A 57 6.49 12.53 8.62
C MET A 57 6.57 13.41 7.37
N THR A 58 7.69 14.14 7.17
CA THR A 58 7.90 14.94 5.96
C THR A 58 7.89 14.06 4.71
N ARG A 59 8.52 12.89 4.79
CA ARG A 59 8.56 11.94 3.70
C ARG A 59 7.17 11.38 3.38
N ILE A 60 6.41 10.97 4.39
CA ILE A 60 5.02 10.49 4.21
C ILE A 60 4.15 11.60 3.62
N ALA A 61 4.22 12.82 4.14
CA ALA A 61 3.46 13.96 3.64
C ALA A 61 3.74 14.24 2.16
N ASN A 62 5.00 14.17 1.72
CA ASN A 62 5.36 14.34 0.31
C ASN A 62 4.79 13.22 -0.57
N GLN A 63 4.84 11.97 -0.10
CA GLN A 63 4.26 10.84 -0.82
C GLN A 63 2.74 10.96 -0.96
N GLU A 64 2.05 11.35 0.11
CA GLU A 64 0.59 11.54 0.09
C GLU A 64 0.17 12.72 -0.79
N GLN A 65 0.89 13.85 -0.76
CA GLN A 65 0.61 14.98 -1.66
C GLN A 65 0.71 14.59 -3.13
N VAL A 66 1.74 13.82 -3.50
CA VAL A 66 1.91 13.32 -4.89
C VAL A 66 0.77 12.37 -5.26
N LYS A 67 0.35 11.49 -4.36
CA LYS A 67 -0.79 10.59 -4.60
C LYS A 67 -2.09 11.38 -4.79
N GLU A 68 -2.36 12.34 -3.92
CA GLU A 68 -3.56 13.17 -3.99
C GLU A 68 -3.61 13.96 -5.30
N TRP A 69 -2.49 14.59 -5.69
CA TRP A 69 -2.39 15.29 -6.97
C TRP A 69 -2.66 14.36 -8.16
N ARG A 70 -2.07 13.15 -8.15
CA ARG A 70 -2.27 12.16 -9.21
C ARG A 70 -3.73 11.71 -9.31
N VAL A 71 -4.38 11.45 -8.18
CA VAL A 71 -5.80 11.07 -8.15
C VAL A 71 -6.65 12.17 -8.77
N LYS A 72 -6.50 13.42 -8.30
CA LYS A 72 -7.25 14.57 -8.86
C LYS A 72 -7.01 14.72 -10.37
N HIS A 73 -5.76 14.64 -10.80
CA HIS A 73 -5.40 14.79 -12.20
C HIS A 73 -6.02 13.69 -13.08
N LEU A 74 -5.91 12.42 -12.67
CA LEU A 74 -6.48 11.29 -13.39
C LEU A 74 -8.01 11.35 -13.41
N THR A 75 -8.66 11.74 -12.31
CA THR A 75 -10.11 11.92 -12.26
C THR A 75 -10.56 12.99 -13.25
N ASN A 76 -9.85 14.11 -13.36
CA ASN A 76 -10.19 15.15 -14.34
C ASN A 76 -10.07 14.62 -15.77
N ILE A 77 -8.97 13.93 -16.10
CA ILE A 77 -8.79 13.33 -17.44
C ILE A 77 -9.93 12.35 -17.76
N ILE A 78 -10.29 11.47 -16.82
CA ILE A 78 -11.39 10.51 -17.02
C ILE A 78 -12.71 11.23 -17.25
N ASN A 79 -12.99 12.31 -16.51
CA ASN A 79 -14.20 13.10 -16.68
C ASN A 79 -14.24 13.76 -18.07
N ASP A 80 -13.14 14.34 -18.52
CA ASP A 80 -13.03 14.96 -19.85
C ASP A 80 -13.28 13.90 -20.95
N MET A 81 -12.65 12.74 -20.84
CA MET A 81 -12.85 11.61 -21.77
C MET A 81 -14.30 11.13 -21.78
N ASN A 82 -14.93 10.99 -20.61
CA ASN A 82 -16.33 10.59 -20.50
C ASN A 82 -17.25 11.61 -21.18
N GLN A 83 -16.97 12.91 -21.00
CA GLN A 83 -17.74 13.97 -21.64
C GLN A 83 -17.58 13.94 -23.18
N GLU A 84 -16.37 13.71 -23.68
CA GLU A 84 -16.14 13.52 -25.13
C GLU A 84 -16.91 12.32 -25.68
N ILE A 85 -16.86 11.18 -25.00
CA ILE A 85 -17.58 9.96 -25.39
C ILE A 85 -19.09 10.22 -25.39
N GLU A 86 -19.62 10.85 -24.35
CA GLU A 86 -21.03 11.22 -24.29
C GLU A 86 -21.45 12.12 -25.44
N ASN A 87 -20.63 13.10 -25.80
CA ASN A 87 -20.92 14.01 -26.91
C ASN A 87 -20.88 13.28 -28.25
N ARG A 88 -19.91 12.40 -28.47
CA ARG A 88 -19.83 11.58 -29.70
C ARG A 88 -20.96 10.57 -29.81
N ASN A 89 -21.48 10.09 -28.68
CA ASN A 89 -22.60 9.16 -28.60
C ASN A 89 -23.98 9.83 -28.63
N ARG A 90 -24.06 11.09 -29.06
CA ARG A 90 -25.33 11.82 -29.24
C ARG A 90 -25.49 12.27 -30.68
N VAL A 91 -26.69 12.08 -31.22
CA VAL A 91 -27.09 12.54 -32.56
C VAL A 91 -28.19 13.60 -32.44
N LYS A 92 -28.18 14.60 -33.33
CA LYS A 92 -29.22 15.63 -33.37
C LYS A 92 -30.44 15.11 -34.12
N CYS A 93 -31.62 15.16 -33.52
CA CYS A 93 -32.87 14.79 -34.17
C CYS A 93 -33.25 15.85 -35.21
N GLU A 94 -33.54 15.43 -36.45
CA GLU A 94 -33.94 16.35 -37.52
C GLU A 94 -35.34 16.95 -37.30
N HIS A 95 -36.25 16.22 -36.65
CA HIS A 95 -37.61 16.68 -36.41
C HIS A 95 -37.71 17.74 -35.31
N CYS A 96 -36.99 17.59 -34.19
CA CYS A 96 -37.12 18.47 -33.03
C CYS A 96 -35.82 19.20 -32.64
N GLY A 97 -34.70 18.93 -33.32
CA GLY A 97 -33.40 19.57 -33.08
C GLY A 97 -32.68 19.18 -31.78
N LYS A 98 -33.26 18.30 -30.95
CA LYS A 98 -32.68 17.85 -29.67
C LYS A 98 -31.61 16.77 -29.90
N PHE A 99 -30.57 16.75 -29.08
CA PHE A 99 -29.58 15.69 -29.07
C PHE A 99 -30.10 14.47 -28.30
N THR A 100 -30.05 13.29 -28.91
CA THR A 100 -30.47 12.01 -28.34
C THR A 100 -29.32 11.02 -28.32
N LYS A 101 -29.24 10.16 -27.29
CA LYS A 101 -28.22 9.11 -27.22
C LYS A 101 -28.38 8.11 -28.36
N ILE A 102 -27.26 7.64 -28.91
CA ILE A 102 -27.22 6.51 -29.84
C ILE A 102 -27.46 5.25 -29.00
N PHE A 103 -28.68 4.69 -29.04
CA PHE A 103 -28.94 3.36 -28.49
C PHE A 103 -28.42 2.33 -29.50
N LYS A 104 -27.65 1.35 -29.02
CA LYS A 104 -27.22 0.20 -29.81
C LYS A 104 -28.11 -0.99 -29.50
#